data_AF-A0A438GQ00-F1
#
_entry.id   AF-A0A438GQ00-F1
#
_cell.length_a   1.000
_cell.length_b   1.000
_cell.length_c   1.000
_cell.angle_alpha   90.00
_cell.angle_beta   90.00
_cell.angle_gamma   90.00
#
_symmetry.space_group_name_H-M   'P 1'
#
loop_
_entity.id
_entity.type
_entity.pdbx_description
1 polymer ?
#
loop_
_entity_poly.entity_id
_entity_poly.type
_entity_poly.pdbx_seq_one_letter_code
_entity_poly.pdbx_strand_id
1 'polypeptide(L)'
;MRTMSIKVMRSVITVKRRDKVMTRMQHLWDINAMDQLPVHMKTCFLALVNSINETAYEVLKERGYNIIPYLRKMWADLCKGFLVEARWYHSGYTQTLEEYIRNGSTSLSVPVILGHLYFSAANPITKEAMEYIAKFPDVIRGSALVLHLSDDLRTSSASEEEARKHIKYLVGESWKKMNKERLVDSPFSQTYIGVAMKLGRMAQSAYLYGDGYAVQDRETKDGILLMLIESIPLA
;
A
#
# COMPACT_ATOMS: atom_id res chain seq x y z
N MET A 1 9.52 -18.05 -1.09
CA MET A 1 9.05 -16.90 -1.91
C MET A 1 9.88 -15.69 -1.54
N ARG A 2 10.45 -14.96 -2.51
CA ARG A 2 11.20 -13.72 -2.27
C ARG A 2 10.47 -12.62 -3.02
N THR A 3 9.87 -11.69 -2.31
CA THR A 3 8.90 -10.74 -2.86
C THR A 3 9.45 -9.32 -2.81
N MET A 4 8.92 -8.40 -3.62
CA MET A 4 9.51 -7.06 -3.78
C MET A 4 9.62 -6.25 -2.50
N SER A 5 8.79 -6.51 -1.47
CA SER A 5 8.97 -5.89 -0.15
C SER A 5 10.39 -6.10 0.38
N ILE A 6 11.02 -7.23 0.07
CA ILE A 6 12.42 -7.52 0.41
C ILE A 6 13.40 -6.72 -0.45
N LYS A 7 13.10 -6.42 -1.72
CA LYS A 7 13.99 -5.62 -2.60
C LYS A 7 14.04 -4.15 -2.18
N VAL A 8 12.90 -3.51 -1.89
CA VAL A 8 12.88 -2.13 -1.35
C VAL A 8 13.55 -2.07 0.02
N MET A 9 13.42 -3.13 0.83
CA MET A 9 14.19 -3.29 2.05
C MET A 9 15.68 -3.49 1.83
N ARG A 10 16.12 -4.15 0.75
CA ARG A 10 17.54 -4.41 0.48
C ARG A 10 18.34 -3.14 0.21
N SER A 11 17.74 -2.09 -0.36
CA SER A 11 18.49 -0.95 -0.89
C SER A 11 18.91 0.11 0.14
N VAL A 12 18.42 0.10 1.39
CA VAL A 12 18.63 1.28 2.26
C VAL A 12 19.38 1.08 3.60
N ILE A 13 19.20 0.03 4.42
CA ILE A 13 19.83 0.04 5.79
C ILE A 13 20.23 -1.36 6.32
N THR A 14 21.33 -1.53 7.06
CA THR A 14 21.62 -2.75 7.86
C THR A 14 20.63 -2.94 9.02
N VAL A 15 20.12 -4.16 9.26
CA VAL A 15 18.88 -4.39 10.04
C VAL A 15 18.86 -4.01 11.51
N LYS A 16 19.98 -4.03 12.24
CA LYS A 16 20.02 -3.47 13.61
C LYS A 16 19.61 -1.98 13.66
N ARG A 17 19.82 -1.24 12.55
CA ARG A 17 19.36 0.14 12.39
C ARG A 17 17.88 0.19 11.96
N ARG A 18 17.37 -0.77 11.17
CA ARG A 18 15.95 -0.81 10.74
C ARG A 18 14.98 -1.06 11.88
N ASP A 19 15.25 -2.04 12.75
CA ASP A 19 14.31 -2.42 13.80
C ASP A 19 14.07 -1.26 14.79
N LYS A 20 15.16 -0.56 15.17
CA LYS A 20 15.07 0.64 16.01
C LYS A 20 14.26 1.75 15.32
N VAL A 21 14.45 1.95 14.01
CA VAL A 21 13.79 3.02 13.26
C VAL A 21 12.30 2.73 13.03
N MET A 22 11.96 1.53 12.54
CA MET A 22 10.56 1.14 12.31
C MET A 22 9.77 1.06 13.62
N THR A 23 10.39 0.59 14.71
CA THR A 23 9.76 0.61 16.04
C THR A 23 9.51 2.03 16.51
N ARG A 24 10.43 2.97 16.23
CA ARG A 24 10.25 4.39 16.56
C ARG A 24 9.29 5.13 15.64
N MET A 25 9.14 4.68 14.41
CA MET A 25 8.07 5.15 13.53
C MET A 25 6.67 4.77 14.06
N GLN A 26 6.54 3.83 15.00
CA GLN A 26 5.26 3.65 15.71
C GLN A 26 4.94 4.86 16.60
N HIS A 27 5.97 5.62 16.98
CA HIS A 27 5.91 6.93 17.62
C HIS A 27 6.27 8.04 16.63
N LEU A 28 5.87 7.93 15.35
CA LEU A 28 6.16 8.81 14.20
C LEU A 28 6.07 10.34 14.44
N TRP A 29 5.60 10.76 15.61
CA TRP A 29 5.30 12.14 15.95
C TRP A 29 5.97 12.62 17.23
N ASP A 30 6.78 11.77 17.87
CA ASP A 30 7.76 12.28 18.81
C ASP A 30 8.93 12.85 18.01
N ILE A 31 8.88 14.16 17.72
CA ILE A 31 9.94 14.86 16.98
C ILE A 31 11.30 14.67 17.69
N ASN A 32 11.32 14.48 19.01
CA ASN A 32 12.54 14.22 19.76
C ASN A 32 13.13 12.83 19.44
N ALA A 33 12.32 11.88 18.98
CA ALA A 33 12.80 10.57 18.52
C ALA A 33 13.61 10.68 17.22
N MET A 34 13.45 11.77 16.46
CA MET A 34 14.18 12.04 15.22
C MET A 34 15.69 12.22 15.47
N ASP A 35 16.09 12.80 16.61
CA ASP A 35 17.50 13.13 16.87
C ASP A 35 18.41 11.91 16.89
N GLN A 36 17.84 10.77 17.26
CA GLN A 36 18.53 9.50 17.38
C GLN A 36 18.55 8.71 16.06
N LEU A 37 17.97 9.24 14.97
CA LEU A 37 17.97 8.61 13.65
C LEU A 37 19.23 8.98 12.84
N PRO A 38 19.71 8.09 11.95
CA PRO A 38 20.66 8.44 10.90
C PRO A 38 20.18 9.63 10.05
N VAL A 39 21.11 10.46 9.57
CA VAL A 39 20.79 11.70 8.81
C VAL A 39 19.83 11.46 7.64
N HIS A 40 20.08 10.46 6.80
CA HIS A 40 19.20 10.15 5.65
C HIS A 40 17.76 9.78 6.06
N MET A 41 17.57 9.21 7.26
CA MET A 41 16.25 8.88 7.78
C MET A 41 15.54 10.07 8.38
N LYS A 42 16.27 11.03 8.96
CA LYS A 42 15.68 12.28 9.47
C LYS A 42 14.95 13.00 8.35
N THR A 43 15.55 13.06 7.16
CA THR A 43 14.92 13.65 5.97
C THR A 43 13.62 12.93 5.59
N CYS A 44 13.63 11.60 5.45
CA CYS A 44 12.42 10.84 5.12
C CYS A 44 11.33 10.97 6.20
N PHE A 45 11.73 10.91 7.47
CA PHE A 45 10.82 11.08 8.60
C PHE A 45 10.16 12.46 8.59
N LEU A 46 10.95 13.52 8.44
CA LEU A 46 10.45 14.89 8.42
C LEU A 46 9.54 15.14 7.20
N ALA A 47 9.91 14.64 6.02
CA ALA A 47 9.06 14.73 4.83
C ALA A 47 7.71 14.05 5.06
N LEU A 48 7.71 12.82 5.60
CA LEU A 48 6.49 12.08 5.91
C LEU A 48 5.59 12.83 6.92
N VAL A 49 6.19 13.31 8.00
CA VAL A 49 5.53 14.09 9.05
C VAL A 49 4.91 15.36 8.47
N ASN A 50 5.65 16.11 7.65
CA ASN A 50 5.15 17.34 7.06
C ASN A 50 3.99 17.06 6.09
N SER A 51 4.11 16.06 5.21
CA SER A 51 3.06 15.72 4.24
C SER A 51 1.75 15.28 4.92
N ILE A 52 1.83 14.52 6.03
CA ILE A 52 0.64 14.12 6.78
C ILE A 52 -0.01 15.33 7.46
N ASN A 53 0.79 16.20 8.08
CA ASN A 53 0.28 17.40 8.73
C ASN A 53 -0.34 18.38 7.73
N GLU A 54 0.27 18.56 6.56
CA GLU A 54 -0.25 19.39 5.46
C GLU A 54 -1.60 18.86 4.96
N THR A 55 -1.69 17.56 4.66
CA THR A 55 -2.95 16.92 4.24
C THR A 55 -4.04 17.11 5.29
N ALA A 56 -3.70 16.90 6.57
CA ALA A 56 -4.65 17.06 7.66
C ALA A 56 -5.07 18.51 7.89
N TYR A 57 -4.17 19.47 7.68
CA TYR A 57 -4.46 20.89 7.78
C TYR A 57 -5.48 21.31 6.73
N GLU A 58 -5.29 20.94 5.45
CA GLU A 58 -6.24 21.29 4.39
C GLU A 58 -7.61 20.65 4.63
N VAL A 59 -7.66 19.37 5.04
CA VAL A 59 -8.94 18.71 5.34
C VAL A 59 -9.64 19.33 6.56
N LEU A 60 -8.90 19.74 7.59
CA LEU A 60 -9.47 20.45 8.74
C LEU A 60 -10.02 21.82 8.33
N LYS A 61 -9.26 22.57 7.53
CA LYS A 61 -9.61 23.91 7.07
C LYS A 61 -10.84 23.90 6.15
N GLU A 62 -10.89 22.98 5.19
CA GLU A 62 -11.97 22.94 4.19
C GLU A 62 -13.19 22.17 4.66
N ARG A 63 -13.00 21.14 5.49
CA ARG A 63 -14.06 20.16 5.82
C ARG A 63 -14.33 20.02 7.31
N GLY A 64 -13.55 20.67 8.17
CA GLY A 64 -13.76 20.69 9.63
C GLY A 64 -13.36 19.40 10.35
N TYR A 65 -12.71 18.45 9.69
CA TYR A 65 -12.36 17.16 10.28
C TYR A 65 -10.87 17.05 10.62
N ASN A 66 -10.57 16.68 11.87
CA ASN A 66 -9.22 16.31 12.27
C ASN A 66 -8.91 14.87 11.87
N ILE A 67 -8.22 14.69 10.73
CA ILE A 67 -7.88 13.37 10.20
C ILE A 67 -6.51 12.83 10.67
N ILE A 68 -5.77 13.61 11.47
CA ILE A 68 -4.45 13.22 11.97
C ILE A 68 -4.49 11.83 12.63
N PRO A 69 -5.42 11.51 13.56
CA PRO A 69 -5.43 10.21 14.23
C PRO A 69 -5.54 9.02 13.26
N TYR A 70 -6.30 9.18 12.17
CA TYR A 70 -6.51 8.15 11.16
C TYR A 70 -5.25 7.92 10.33
N LEU A 71 -4.67 8.99 9.77
CA LEU A 71 -3.43 8.90 9.00
C LEU A 71 -2.30 8.33 9.87
N ARG A 72 -2.17 8.79 11.12
CA ARG A 72 -1.18 8.27 12.08
C ARG A 72 -1.28 6.76 12.25
N LYS A 73 -2.49 6.26 12.47
CA LYS A 73 -2.73 4.82 12.62
C LYS A 73 -2.32 4.05 11.37
N MET A 74 -2.72 4.51 10.19
CA MET A 74 -2.40 3.82 8.92
C MET A 74 -0.90 3.72 8.67
N TRP A 75 -0.16 4.82 8.88
CA TRP A 75 1.29 4.83 8.74
C TRP A 75 2.00 3.98 9.79
N ALA A 76 1.52 3.99 11.04
CA ALA A 76 2.04 3.14 12.09
C ALA A 76 1.83 1.64 11.77
N ASP A 77 0.65 1.27 11.27
CA ASP A 77 0.34 -0.11 10.89
C ASP A 77 1.19 -0.57 9.69
N LEU A 78 1.41 0.30 8.68
CA LEU A 78 2.35 0.05 7.59
C LEU A 78 3.78 -0.24 8.11
N CYS A 79 4.29 0.60 9.02
CA CYS A 79 5.61 0.42 9.62
C CYS A 79 5.72 -0.88 10.43
N LYS A 80 4.66 -1.27 11.14
CA LYS A 80 4.59 -2.57 11.84
C LYS A 80 4.64 -3.73 10.86
N GLY A 81 3.91 -3.66 9.74
CA GLY A 81 3.93 -4.67 8.69
C GLY A 81 5.33 -4.87 8.11
N PHE A 82 6.04 -3.78 7.82
CA PHE A 82 7.44 -3.84 7.40
C PHE A 82 8.36 -4.45 8.48
N LEU A 83 8.16 -4.13 9.74
CA LEU A 83 8.96 -4.67 10.83
C LEU A 83 8.79 -6.19 10.98
N VAL A 84 7.58 -6.70 10.78
CA VAL A 84 7.30 -8.15 10.77
C VAL A 84 8.10 -8.84 9.67
N GLU A 85 8.09 -8.32 8.45
CA GLU A 85 8.86 -8.90 7.32
C GLU A 85 10.36 -8.82 7.55
N ALA A 86 10.85 -7.71 8.11
CA ALA A 86 12.26 -7.56 8.44
C ALA A 86 12.73 -8.62 9.44
N ARG A 87 11.93 -8.88 10.49
CA ARG A 87 12.20 -9.92 11.49
C ARG A 87 12.20 -11.31 10.89
N TRP A 88 11.18 -11.63 10.10
CA TRP A 88 11.06 -12.87 9.34
C TRP A 88 12.29 -13.15 8.48
N TYR A 89 12.73 -12.15 7.72
CA TYR A 89 13.92 -12.26 6.88
C TYR A 89 15.20 -12.49 7.69
N HIS A 90 15.32 -11.87 8.88
CA HIS A 90 16.53 -11.98 9.72
C HIS A 90 16.64 -13.26 10.51
N SER A 91 15.52 -13.75 11.03
CA SER A 91 15.51 -15.00 11.78
C SER A 91 15.61 -16.23 10.87
N GLY A 92 15.46 -16.05 9.55
CA GLY A 92 15.30 -17.17 8.62
C GLY A 92 13.98 -17.92 8.84
N TYR A 93 13.03 -17.32 9.58
CA TYR A 93 11.71 -17.91 9.77
C TYR A 93 11.05 -18.15 8.41
N THR A 94 10.41 -19.29 8.25
CA THR A 94 9.61 -19.61 7.06
C THR A 94 8.15 -19.49 7.43
N GLN A 95 7.47 -18.59 6.74
CA GLN A 95 6.10 -18.17 7.01
C GLN A 95 5.14 -19.16 6.36
N THR A 96 4.01 -19.35 7.01
CA THR A 96 2.84 -19.92 6.32
C THR A 96 2.29 -18.93 5.29
N LEU A 97 1.57 -19.44 4.28
CA LEU A 97 0.92 -18.60 3.27
C LEU A 97 -0.07 -17.62 3.92
N GLU A 98 -0.81 -18.05 4.94
CA GLU A 98 -1.78 -17.22 5.65
C GLU A 98 -1.09 -16.05 6.39
N GLU A 99 -0.01 -16.33 7.14
CA GLU A 99 0.75 -15.28 7.82
C GLU A 99 1.28 -14.25 6.83
N TYR A 100 1.86 -14.74 5.72
CA TYR A 100 2.42 -13.93 4.67
C TYR A 100 1.37 -13.01 4.03
N ILE A 101 0.22 -13.57 3.64
CA ILE A 101 -0.89 -12.80 3.05
C ILE A 101 -1.45 -11.77 4.03
N ARG A 102 -1.64 -12.17 5.30
CA ARG A 102 -2.19 -11.30 6.35
C ARG A 102 -1.28 -10.08 6.58
N ASN A 103 0.02 -10.30 6.67
CA ASN A 103 0.98 -9.21 6.83
C ASN A 103 1.11 -8.37 5.55
N GLY A 104 1.20 -9.02 4.38
CA GLY A 104 1.27 -8.40 3.05
C GLY A 104 0.16 -7.37 2.80
N SER A 105 -1.06 -7.70 3.24
CA SER A 105 -2.21 -6.80 3.15
C SER A 105 -2.00 -5.46 3.88
N THR A 106 -1.11 -5.41 4.88
CA THR A 106 -0.76 -4.18 5.63
C THR A 106 0.54 -3.56 5.12
N SER A 107 1.54 -4.37 4.76
CA SER A 107 2.88 -3.91 4.35
C SER A 107 2.94 -3.31 2.94
N LEU A 108 1.89 -3.42 2.12
CA LEU A 108 1.88 -2.93 0.73
C LEU A 108 1.39 -1.49 0.55
N SER A 109 1.25 -0.71 1.62
CA SER A 109 0.80 0.69 1.61
C SER A 109 -0.60 0.96 1.03
N VAL A 110 -1.30 -0.02 0.47
CA VAL A 110 -2.67 0.13 -0.08
C VAL A 110 -3.65 0.79 0.90
N PRO A 111 -3.69 0.43 2.20
CA PRO A 111 -4.54 1.13 3.16
C PRO A 111 -4.19 2.62 3.29
N VAL A 112 -2.90 2.96 3.24
CA VAL A 112 -2.39 4.34 3.31
C VAL A 112 -2.77 5.11 2.04
N ILE A 113 -2.55 4.52 0.86
CA ILE A 113 -2.90 5.14 -0.43
C ILE A 113 -4.41 5.41 -0.51
N LEU A 114 -5.23 4.40 -0.21
CA LEU A 114 -6.69 4.53 -0.29
C LEU A 114 -7.23 5.46 0.80
N GLY A 115 -6.65 5.46 2.01
CA GLY A 115 -6.97 6.42 3.06
C GLY A 115 -6.71 7.86 2.64
N HIS A 116 -5.52 8.16 2.10
CA HIS A 116 -5.20 9.48 1.55
C HIS A 116 -6.15 9.88 0.42
N LEU A 117 -6.40 8.98 -0.54
CA LEU A 117 -7.34 9.24 -1.64
C LEU A 117 -8.75 9.54 -1.14
N TYR A 118 -9.21 8.86 -0.09
CA TYR A 118 -10.49 9.16 0.52
C TYR A 118 -10.52 10.59 1.08
N PHE A 119 -9.53 10.93 1.92
CA PHE A 119 -9.47 12.24 2.56
C PHE A 119 -9.34 13.40 1.58
N SER A 120 -8.61 13.20 0.48
CA SER A 120 -8.44 14.22 -0.55
C SER A 120 -9.64 14.31 -1.50
N ALA A 121 -10.16 13.18 -1.99
CA ALA A 121 -11.07 13.18 -3.15
C ALA A 121 -12.55 12.89 -2.83
N ALA A 122 -12.87 12.28 -1.68
CA ALA A 122 -14.28 12.02 -1.36
C ALA A 122 -15.01 13.32 -1.04
N ASN A 123 -16.23 13.52 -1.52
CA ASN A 123 -17.05 14.67 -1.16
C ASN A 123 -18.53 14.26 -1.08
N PRO A 124 -19.17 14.29 0.10
CA PRO A 124 -18.60 14.64 1.41
C PRO A 124 -17.69 13.53 1.97
N ILE A 125 -16.86 13.88 2.96
CA ILE A 125 -16.29 12.90 3.90
C ILE A 125 -17.23 12.75 5.10
N THR A 126 -17.33 11.53 5.64
CA THR A 126 -18.23 11.21 6.76
C THR A 126 -17.46 10.49 7.86
N LYS A 127 -17.88 10.69 9.11
CA LYS A 127 -17.23 10.06 10.26
C LYS A 127 -17.36 8.53 10.19
N GLU A 128 -18.51 8.04 9.76
CA GLU A 128 -18.82 6.63 9.58
C GLU A 128 -17.84 5.99 8.58
N ALA A 129 -17.58 6.64 7.45
CA ALA A 129 -16.64 6.15 6.46
C ALA A 129 -15.19 6.23 6.95
N MET A 130 -14.80 7.27 7.68
CA MET A 130 -13.45 7.36 8.28
C MET A 130 -13.19 6.24 9.28
N GLU A 131 -14.16 5.96 10.16
CA GLU A 131 -14.11 4.84 11.11
C GLU A 131 -14.13 3.49 10.37
N TYR A 132 -14.87 3.39 9.28
CA TYR A 132 -14.94 2.19 8.47
C TYR A 132 -13.60 1.91 7.75
N ILE A 133 -12.94 2.91 7.16
CA ILE A 133 -11.58 2.75 6.58
C ILE A 133 -10.60 2.22 7.63
N ALA A 134 -10.65 2.75 8.86
CA ALA A 134 -9.73 2.36 9.93
C ALA A 134 -9.85 0.88 10.32
N LYS A 135 -11.00 0.23 10.02
CA LYS A 135 -11.26 -1.21 10.21
C LYS A 135 -10.74 -2.09 9.07
N PHE A 136 -10.22 -1.48 8.00
CA PHE A 136 -9.70 -2.18 6.83
C PHE A 136 -10.74 -3.12 6.18
N PRO A 137 -11.78 -2.55 5.53
CA PRO A 137 -12.89 -3.30 4.97
C PRO A 137 -12.49 -4.11 3.73
N ASP A 138 -13.38 -5.01 3.29
CA ASP A 138 -13.02 -6.01 2.27
C ASP A 138 -12.69 -5.41 0.91
N VAL A 139 -13.21 -4.22 0.59
CA VAL A 139 -12.82 -3.50 -0.63
C VAL A 139 -11.32 -3.10 -0.61
N ILE A 140 -10.82 -2.61 0.53
CA ILE A 140 -9.41 -2.21 0.67
C ILE A 140 -8.53 -3.46 0.79
N ARG A 141 -8.98 -4.46 1.57
CA ARG A 141 -8.28 -5.75 1.71
C ARG A 141 -8.16 -6.47 0.38
N GLY A 142 -9.25 -6.55 -0.39
CA GLY A 142 -9.27 -7.16 -1.71
C GLY A 142 -8.33 -6.46 -2.68
N SER A 143 -8.31 -5.13 -2.68
CA SER A 143 -7.38 -4.34 -3.51
C SER A 143 -5.92 -4.62 -3.12
N ALA A 144 -5.62 -4.67 -1.83
CA ALA A 144 -4.30 -5.00 -1.31
C ALA A 144 -3.86 -6.42 -1.70
N LEU A 145 -4.75 -7.40 -1.62
CA LEU A 145 -4.48 -8.78 -2.04
C LEU A 145 -4.24 -8.88 -3.54
N VAL A 146 -5.04 -8.20 -4.37
CA VAL A 146 -4.82 -8.19 -5.82
C VAL A 146 -3.46 -7.59 -6.16
N LEU A 147 -3.08 -6.47 -5.52
CA LEU A 147 -1.76 -5.88 -5.71
C LEU A 147 -0.65 -6.85 -5.30
N HIS A 148 -0.75 -7.42 -4.10
CA HIS A 148 0.22 -8.35 -3.53
C HIS A 148 0.50 -9.54 -4.43
N LEU A 149 -0.58 -10.20 -4.83
CA LEU A 149 -0.53 -11.44 -5.58
C LEU A 149 -0.12 -11.21 -7.04
N SER A 150 -0.41 -10.03 -7.60
CA SER A 150 0.02 -9.67 -8.95
C SER A 150 1.53 -9.42 -9.02
N ASP A 151 2.08 -8.73 -8.03
CA ASP A 151 3.53 -8.58 -7.84
C ASP A 151 4.17 -9.97 -7.71
N ASP A 152 3.74 -10.78 -6.74
CA ASP A 152 4.35 -12.08 -6.45
C ASP A 152 4.29 -13.07 -7.63
N LEU A 153 3.19 -13.07 -8.40
CA LEU A 153 3.04 -13.93 -9.57
C LEU A 153 4.13 -13.68 -10.62
N ARG A 154 4.66 -12.45 -10.68
CA ARG A 154 5.49 -11.97 -11.78
C ARG A 154 6.92 -11.71 -11.37
N THR A 155 7.16 -11.37 -10.10
CA THR A 155 8.50 -11.13 -9.56
C THR A 155 9.11 -12.36 -8.87
N SER A 156 8.32 -13.40 -8.57
CA SER A 156 8.85 -14.64 -8.00
C SER A 156 9.39 -15.59 -9.08
N SER A 157 10.57 -16.14 -8.82
CA SER A 157 11.21 -17.19 -9.63
C SER A 157 10.57 -18.58 -9.42
N ALA A 158 9.35 -18.65 -8.87
CA ALA A 158 8.73 -19.91 -8.49
C ALA A 158 8.39 -20.74 -9.72
N SER A 159 8.89 -21.98 -9.72
CA SER A 159 8.87 -22.97 -10.80
C SER A 159 7.66 -23.92 -10.74
N GLU A 160 6.65 -23.64 -9.91
CA GLU A 160 5.54 -24.57 -9.63
C GLU A 160 4.22 -24.00 -10.18
N GLU A 161 3.69 -24.62 -11.23
CA GLU A 161 2.46 -24.20 -11.92
C GLU A 161 1.25 -24.20 -10.95
N GLU A 162 1.26 -25.12 -9.99
CA GLU A 162 0.29 -25.24 -8.90
C GLU A 162 0.23 -23.98 -8.04
N ALA A 163 1.39 -23.40 -7.68
CA ALA A 163 1.45 -22.17 -6.92
C ALA A 163 0.89 -20.99 -7.73
N ARG A 164 1.21 -20.90 -9.02
CA ARG A 164 0.66 -19.88 -9.93
C ARG A 164 -0.85 -20.00 -10.06
N LYS A 165 -1.37 -21.23 -10.19
CA LYS A 165 -2.81 -21.50 -10.25
C LYS A 165 -3.51 -21.10 -8.95
N HIS A 166 -2.90 -21.39 -7.80
CA HIS A 166 -3.45 -21.01 -6.50
C HIS A 166 -3.47 -19.48 -6.31
N ILE A 167 -2.40 -18.78 -6.69
CA ILE A 167 -2.35 -17.31 -6.66
C ILE A 167 -3.44 -16.70 -7.56
N LYS A 168 -3.62 -17.20 -8.80
CA LYS A 168 -4.69 -16.75 -9.70
C LYS A 168 -6.09 -16.99 -9.10
N TYR A 169 -6.29 -18.11 -8.42
CA TYR A 169 -7.53 -18.40 -7.70
C TYR A 169 -7.79 -17.37 -6.58
N LEU A 170 -6.79 -17.07 -5.75
CA LEU A 170 -6.90 -16.08 -4.68
C LEU A 170 -7.18 -14.66 -5.21
N VAL A 171 -6.59 -14.28 -6.34
CA VAL A 171 -6.90 -13.02 -7.04
C VAL A 171 -8.38 -13.01 -7.46
N GLY A 172 -8.88 -14.10 -8.05
CA GLY A 172 -10.29 -14.24 -8.43
C GLY A 172 -11.25 -14.12 -7.25
N GLU A 173 -10.94 -14.78 -6.13
CA GLU A 173 -11.74 -14.67 -4.90
C GLU A 173 -11.72 -13.26 -4.31
N SER A 174 -10.58 -12.57 -4.39
CA SER A 174 -10.45 -11.17 -3.94
C SER A 174 -11.32 -10.23 -4.78
N TRP A 175 -11.39 -10.44 -6.11
CA TRP A 175 -12.30 -9.70 -6.99
C TRP A 175 -13.77 -9.94 -6.64
N LYS A 176 -14.16 -11.19 -6.36
CA LYS A 176 -15.53 -11.52 -5.94
C LYS A 176 -15.91 -10.79 -4.64
N LYS A 177 -15.01 -10.74 -3.66
CA LYS A 177 -15.23 -10.00 -2.40
C LYS A 177 -15.40 -8.50 -2.65
N MET A 178 -14.51 -7.88 -3.44
CA MET A 178 -14.65 -6.46 -3.80
C MET A 178 -15.94 -6.17 -4.58
N ASN A 179 -16.40 -7.09 -5.43
CA ASN A 179 -17.65 -6.91 -6.16
C ASN A 179 -18.88 -6.94 -5.22
N LYS A 180 -18.85 -7.73 -4.14
CA LYS A 180 -19.92 -7.75 -3.14
C LYS A 180 -20.05 -6.42 -2.40
N GLU A 181 -18.93 -5.74 -2.14
CA GLU A 181 -18.90 -4.41 -1.49
C GLU A 181 -19.65 -3.33 -2.30
N ARG A 182 -19.82 -3.52 -3.61
CA ARG A 182 -20.65 -2.62 -4.44
C ARG A 182 -22.14 -2.82 -4.24
N LEU A 183 -22.55 -3.98 -3.74
CA LEU A 183 -23.94 -4.43 -3.64
C LEU A 183 -24.52 -4.30 -2.23
N VAL A 184 -23.67 -4.06 -1.22
CA VAL A 184 -24.07 -3.85 0.17
C VAL A 184 -24.12 -2.36 0.49
N ASP A 185 -24.87 -2.01 1.53
CA ASP A 185 -24.89 -0.64 2.07
C ASP A 185 -23.53 -0.32 2.70
N SER A 186 -22.64 0.22 1.88
CA SER A 186 -21.31 0.66 2.27
C SER A 186 -21.34 2.13 2.70
N PRO A 187 -20.60 2.52 3.76
CA PRO A 187 -20.34 3.93 4.07
C PRO A 187 -19.60 4.69 2.96
N PHE A 188 -19.03 3.97 1.99
CA PHE A 188 -18.33 4.56 0.86
C PHE A 188 -19.24 4.88 -0.31
N SER A 189 -18.92 5.99 -0.98
CA SER A 189 -19.52 6.27 -2.29
C SER A 189 -19.08 5.22 -3.32
N GLN A 190 -19.94 4.95 -4.30
CA GLN A 190 -19.62 4.06 -5.42
C GLN A 190 -18.39 4.55 -6.20
N THR A 191 -18.16 5.86 -6.24
CA THR A 191 -16.95 6.47 -6.81
C THR A 191 -15.69 5.99 -6.07
N TYR A 192 -15.67 6.06 -4.74
CA TYR A 192 -14.52 5.65 -3.95
C TYR A 192 -14.28 4.13 -4.04
N ILE A 193 -15.34 3.32 -4.00
CA ILE A 193 -15.25 1.87 -4.23
C ILE A 193 -14.64 1.60 -5.62
N GLY A 194 -15.07 2.35 -6.64
CA GLY A 194 -14.49 2.29 -7.99
C GLY A 194 -13.00 2.65 -8.02
N VAL A 195 -12.55 3.65 -7.26
CA VAL A 195 -11.13 4.01 -7.13
C VAL A 195 -10.33 2.88 -6.49
N ALA A 196 -10.83 2.26 -5.41
CA ALA A 196 -10.18 1.12 -4.77
C ALA A 196 -10.02 -0.08 -5.71
N MET A 197 -11.02 -0.35 -6.54
CA MET A 197 -10.93 -1.39 -7.57
C MET A 197 -9.96 -1.01 -8.69
N LYS A 198 -9.96 0.25 -9.15
CA LYS A 198 -9.00 0.74 -10.15
C LYS A 198 -7.56 0.58 -9.68
N LEU A 199 -7.27 0.77 -8.39
CA LEU A 199 -5.95 0.50 -7.82
C LEU A 199 -5.52 -0.96 -8.01
N GLY A 200 -6.41 -1.92 -7.79
CA GLY A 200 -6.15 -3.34 -8.05
C GLY A 200 -5.87 -3.62 -9.54
N ARG A 201 -6.62 -2.99 -10.46
CA ARG A 201 -6.36 -3.12 -11.91
C ARG A 201 -5.03 -2.49 -12.31
N MET A 202 -4.73 -1.32 -11.79
CA MET A 202 -3.46 -0.63 -12.02
C MET A 202 -2.29 -1.49 -11.58
N ALA A 203 -2.40 -2.17 -10.42
CA ALA A 203 -1.37 -3.12 -10.00
C ALA A 203 -1.21 -4.28 -10.98
N GLN A 204 -2.31 -4.87 -11.46
CA GLN A 204 -2.23 -5.93 -12.47
C GLN A 204 -1.57 -5.47 -13.77
N SER A 205 -1.80 -4.22 -14.19
CA SER A 205 -1.13 -3.61 -15.34
C SER A 205 0.36 -3.35 -15.07
N ALA A 206 0.70 -2.76 -13.93
CA ALA A 206 2.08 -2.44 -13.55
C ALA A 206 2.96 -3.69 -13.41
N TYR A 207 2.36 -4.83 -13.02
CA TYR A 207 3.07 -6.09 -12.89
C TYR A 207 2.87 -7.04 -14.07
N LEU A 208 2.23 -6.60 -15.15
CA LEU A 208 1.85 -7.49 -16.27
C LEU A 208 3.07 -8.16 -16.93
N TYR A 209 4.12 -7.36 -17.18
CA TYR A 209 5.33 -7.76 -17.90
C TYR A 209 6.55 -8.00 -17.01
N GLY A 210 6.43 -7.76 -15.70
CA GLY A 210 7.55 -7.86 -14.77
C GLY A 210 7.36 -6.95 -13.57
N ASP A 211 8.46 -6.46 -13.02
CA ASP A 211 8.49 -5.49 -11.93
C ASP A 211 8.44 -4.06 -12.52
N GLY A 212 7.28 -3.61 -13.02
CA GLY A 212 7.15 -2.29 -13.66
C GLY A 212 7.25 -1.11 -12.69
N TYR A 213 7.40 -1.37 -11.38
CA TYR A 213 7.58 -0.34 -10.36
C TYR A 213 9.05 -0.08 -10.04
N ALA A 214 9.84 -1.12 -9.77
CA ALA A 214 11.26 -0.98 -9.43
C ALA A 214 12.20 -1.20 -10.62
N VAL A 215 11.72 -1.79 -11.72
CA VAL A 215 12.47 -1.97 -12.96
C VAL A 215 11.80 -1.15 -14.06
N GLN A 216 12.58 -0.27 -14.68
CA GLN A 216 12.13 0.46 -15.86
C GLN A 216 12.22 -0.45 -17.09
N ASP A 217 11.30 -1.39 -17.21
CA ASP A 217 11.15 -2.20 -18.42
C ASP A 217 10.57 -1.37 -19.57
N ARG A 218 10.77 -1.84 -20.79
CA ARG A 218 10.42 -1.10 -22.01
C ARG A 218 8.90 -0.97 -22.13
N GLU A 219 8.19 -2.04 -21.79
CA GLU A 219 6.75 -2.16 -21.91
C GLU A 219 6.00 -1.20 -20.97
N THR A 220 6.42 -1.08 -19.70
CA THR A 220 5.81 -0.10 -18.78
C THR A 220 6.11 1.32 -19.22
N LYS A 221 7.33 1.59 -19.71
CA LYS A 221 7.73 2.91 -20.21
C LYS A 221 6.91 3.31 -21.44
N ASP A 222 6.75 2.41 -22.40
CA ASP A 222 5.96 2.66 -23.62
C ASP A 222 4.49 2.93 -23.25
N GLY A 223 3.93 2.19 -22.28
CA GLY A 223 2.60 2.47 -21.75
C GLY A 223 2.45 3.87 -21.13
N ILE A 224 3.44 4.32 -20.36
CA ILE A 224 3.44 5.67 -19.76
C ILE A 224 3.54 6.76 -20.84
N LEU A 225 4.40 6.56 -21.84
CA LEU A 225 4.56 7.51 -22.95
C LEU A 225 3.25 7.67 -23.73
N LEU A 226 2.59 6.57 -24.06
CA LEU A 226 1.29 6.57 -24.75
C LEU A 226 0.19 7.28 -23.96
N MET A 227 0.22 7.22 -22.62
CA MET A 227 -0.83 7.82 -21.78
C MET A 227 -0.61 9.30 -21.45
N LEU A 228 0.65 9.72 -21.29
CA LEU A 228 0.98 11.04 -20.74
C LEU A 228 1.65 11.98 -21.74
N ILE A 229 2.30 11.44 -22.77
CA ILE A 229 3.14 12.22 -23.68
C ILE A 229 2.56 12.23 -25.09
N GLU A 230 2.15 11.07 -25.60
CA GLU A 230 1.66 10.94 -26.97
C GLU A 230 0.18 11.34 -27.06
N SER A 231 -0.11 12.32 -27.91
CA SER A 231 -1.48 12.73 -28.22
C SER A 231 -2.15 11.69 -29.12
N ILE A 232 -3.42 11.40 -28.86
CA ILE A 232 -4.23 10.59 -29.79
C ILE A 232 -4.31 11.33 -31.14
N PRO A 233 -3.90 10.71 -32.25
CA PRO A 233 -3.99 11.34 -33.57
C PRO A 233 -5.43 11.71 -33.87
N LEU A 234 -5.65 12.95 -34.29
CA LEU A 234 -6.94 13.38 -34.84
C LEU A 234 -7.03 12.81 -36.27
N ALA A 235 -8.03 11.97 -36.50
CA ALA A 235 -8.36 11.44 -37.82
C ALA A 235 -8.95 12.54 -38.72
#